data_AF-A0A927W2Y9-F1
#
_entry.id   AF-A0A927W2Y9-F1
#
_cell.length_a   1.000
_cell.length_b   1.000
_cell.length_c   1.000
_cell.angle_alpha   90.00
_cell.angle_beta   90.00
_cell.angle_gamma   90.00
#
_symmetry.space_group_name_H-M   'P 1'
#
loop_
_entity.id
_entity.type
_entity.pdbx_description
1 polymer ?
#
loop_
_entity_poly.entity_id
_entity_poly.type
_entity_poly.pdbx_seq_one_letter_code
_entity_poly.pdbx_strand_id
1 'polypeptide(L)'
;MHGYDERTCGRKGRRNLSELPEVVEKLGLSPYIIDCISSANVGYEKPNPKIYYYALKKHCGYKDIWMVGDSILADVRGPEYVGIKAVLVRSNTEENVRYYSKDLLGVKEIIK
;
A
#
# COMPACT_ATOMS: atom_id res chain seq x y z
N MET A 1 -16.59 22.45 -23.86
CA MET A 1 -15.20 22.80 -23.50
C MET A 1 -15.25 23.44 -22.11
N HIS A 2 -15.36 22.62 -21.06
CA HIS A 2 -15.51 23.11 -19.68
C HIS A 2 -14.18 22.89 -18.95
N GLY A 3 -13.50 23.99 -18.66
CA GLY A 3 -12.30 24.02 -17.84
C GLY A 3 -12.62 23.66 -16.40
N TYR A 4 -11.81 22.78 -15.83
CA TYR A 4 -11.79 22.51 -14.40
C TYR A 4 -10.72 23.39 -13.77
N ASP A 5 -11.13 24.27 -12.85
CA ASP A 5 -10.28 25.14 -12.03
C ASP A 5 -9.58 24.27 -10.97
N GLU A 6 -8.26 24.13 -11.10
CA GLU A 6 -7.40 23.39 -10.19
C GLU A 6 -6.93 24.29 -9.04
N ARG A 7 -7.77 24.49 -8.02
CA ARG A 7 -7.30 25.15 -6.79
C ARG A 7 -7.65 24.40 -5.51
N THR A 8 -6.55 24.04 -4.82
CA THR A 8 -6.41 23.66 -3.41
C THR A 8 -6.90 22.27 -2.98
N CYS A 9 -6.15 21.24 -3.37
CA CYS A 9 -5.98 20.05 -2.52
C CYS A 9 -4.64 20.18 -1.77
N GLY A 10 -4.69 20.09 -0.44
CA GLY A 10 -3.56 20.37 0.45
C GLY A 10 -2.28 19.61 0.08
N ARG A 11 -1.16 20.32 0.02
CA ARG A 11 0.17 19.75 -0.21
C ARG A 11 0.59 18.89 0.99
N LYS A 12 0.19 17.62 1.01
CA LYS A 12 0.93 16.57 1.75
C LYS A 12 2.25 16.39 0.98
N GLY A 13 3.37 16.62 1.68
CA GLY A 13 4.70 16.82 1.07
C GLY A 13 4.98 15.90 -0.13
N ARG A 14 5.30 16.53 -1.28
CA ARG A 14 5.89 15.85 -2.44
C ARG A 14 7.22 15.25 -1.98
N ARG A 15 7.22 13.97 -1.60
CA ARG A 15 8.47 13.19 -1.55
C ARG A 15 8.87 12.96 -3.01
N ASN A 16 10.04 13.46 -3.38
CA ASN A 16 10.55 13.31 -4.74
C ASN A 16 10.69 11.82 -5.06
N LEU A 17 10.04 11.44 -6.15
CA LEU A 17 9.63 10.08 -6.51
C LEU A 17 10.77 9.22 -7.09
N SER A 18 11.83 9.85 -7.58
CA SER A 18 13.03 9.18 -8.08
C SER A 18 13.74 8.36 -7.01
N GLU A 19 13.44 8.59 -5.73
CA GLU A 19 14.16 8.00 -4.62
C GLU A 19 13.62 6.65 -4.15
N LEU A 20 12.41 6.19 -4.52
CA LEU A 20 11.89 4.94 -3.93
C LEU A 20 12.76 3.72 -4.24
N PRO A 21 13.14 3.47 -5.52
CA PRO A 21 14.13 2.45 -5.86
C PRO A 21 15.50 2.73 -5.23
N GLU A 22 15.93 3.98 -5.21
CA GLU A 22 17.23 4.39 -4.64
C GLU A 22 17.29 4.18 -3.11
N VAL A 23 16.19 4.39 -2.39
CA VAL A 23 16.04 4.17 -0.95
C VAL A 23 16.06 2.69 -0.67
N VAL A 24 15.34 1.89 -1.47
CA VAL A 24 15.39 0.41 -1.38
C VAL A 24 16.81 -0.09 -1.57
N GLU A 25 17.55 0.47 -2.53
CA GLU A 25 18.95 0.14 -2.78
C GLU A 25 19.86 0.56 -1.62
N LYS A 26 19.79 1.81 -1.17
CA LYS A 26 20.59 2.33 -0.05
C LYS A 26 20.33 1.59 1.27
N LEU A 27 19.13 1.06 1.46
CA LEU A 27 18.78 0.25 2.63
C LEU A 27 19.17 -1.23 2.48
N GLY A 28 19.72 -1.64 1.34
CA GLY A 28 20.07 -3.04 1.07
C GLY A 28 18.85 -3.96 0.94
N LEU A 29 17.68 -3.40 0.63
CA LEU A 29 16.40 -4.12 0.55
C LEU A 29 16.11 -4.65 -0.86
N SER A 30 16.88 -4.25 -1.87
CA SER A 30 16.71 -4.70 -3.26
C SER A 30 16.55 -6.21 -3.44
N PRO A 31 17.25 -7.09 -2.69
CA PRO A 31 17.04 -8.54 -2.81
C PRO A 31 15.65 -9.03 -2.40
N TYR A 32 14.89 -8.23 -1.64
CA TYR A 32 13.59 -8.61 -1.07
C TYR A 32 12.42 -7.90 -1.74
N ILE A 33 12.67 -6.87 -2.56
CA ILE A 33 11.64 -6.04 -3.20
C ILE A 33 11.69 -6.28 -4.71
N ILE A 34 10.66 -6.92 -5.24
CA ILE A 34 10.56 -7.23 -6.67
C ILE A 34 10.03 -6.06 -7.51
N ASP A 35 9.30 -5.13 -6.88
CA ASP A 35 8.65 -4.01 -7.57
C ASP A 35 8.27 -2.88 -6.59
N CYS A 36 8.24 -1.64 -7.09
CA CYS A 36 7.82 -0.48 -6.33
C CYS A 36 6.64 0.22 -7.03
N ILE A 37 5.44 0.06 -6.47
CA ILE A 37 4.22 0.68 -6.98
C ILE A 37 3.88 1.90 -6.11
N SER A 38 3.73 3.06 -6.74
CA SER A 38 3.39 4.30 -6.05
C SER A 38 2.40 5.14 -6.86
N SER A 39 1.73 6.08 -6.19
CA SER A 39 0.71 6.93 -6.81
C SER A 39 1.23 7.78 -7.96
N ALA A 40 2.50 8.16 -7.95
CA ALA A 40 3.04 8.99 -9.01
C ALA A 40 3.54 8.17 -10.23
N ASN A 41 3.72 6.85 -10.10
CA ASN A 41 3.95 5.97 -11.26
C ASN A 41 2.64 5.52 -11.92
N VAL A 42 1.56 5.38 -11.14
CA VAL A 42 0.29 4.79 -11.62
C VAL A 42 -0.87 5.78 -11.72
N GLY A 43 -0.70 7.00 -11.22
CA GLY A 43 -1.71 8.06 -11.25
C GLY A 43 -2.86 7.92 -10.24
N TYR A 44 -2.82 6.91 -9.37
CA TYR A 44 -3.84 6.64 -8.36
C TYR A 44 -3.21 6.44 -6.99
N GLU A 45 -3.79 7.02 -5.94
CA GLU A 45 -3.35 6.81 -4.57
C GLU A 45 -4.29 5.92 -3.78
N LYS A 46 -3.77 5.25 -2.75
CA LYS A 46 -4.62 4.55 -1.77
C LYS A 46 -5.51 5.58 -1.05
N PRO A 47 -6.82 5.34 -0.84
CA PRO A 47 -7.51 4.05 -0.97
C PRO A 47 -8.22 3.81 -2.32
N ASN A 48 -7.88 4.53 -3.39
CA ASN A 48 -8.52 4.33 -4.69
C ASN A 48 -8.31 2.90 -5.19
N PRO A 49 -9.38 2.13 -5.50
CA PRO A 49 -9.25 0.71 -5.83
C PRO A 49 -8.34 0.42 -7.04
N LYS A 50 -8.17 1.39 -7.94
CA LYS A 50 -7.34 1.25 -9.13
C LYS A 50 -5.86 0.96 -8.82
N ILE A 51 -5.32 1.45 -7.71
CA ILE A 51 -3.92 1.14 -7.34
C ILE A 51 -3.76 -0.33 -6.95
N TYR A 52 -4.73 -0.91 -6.24
CA TYR A 52 -4.70 -2.32 -5.85
C TYR A 52 -4.94 -3.22 -7.07
N TYR A 53 -5.89 -2.88 -7.95
CA TYR A 53 -6.09 -3.60 -9.21
C TYR A 53 -4.86 -3.56 -10.11
N TYR A 54 -4.14 -2.44 -10.14
CA TYR A 54 -2.88 -2.35 -10.87
C TYR A 54 -1.86 -3.37 -10.32
N ALA A 55 -1.68 -3.43 -9.00
CA ALA A 55 -0.79 -4.40 -8.35
C ALA A 55 -1.21 -5.86 -8.64
N LEU A 56 -2.50 -6.18 -8.48
CA LEU A 56 -3.05 -7.51 -8.78
C LEU A 56 -2.85 -7.91 -10.24
N LYS A 57 -3.07 -6.99 -11.19
CA LYS A 57 -2.87 -7.26 -12.61
C LYS A 57 -1.40 -7.50 -12.94
N LYS A 58 -0.49 -6.72 -12.35
CA LYS A 58 0.95 -6.87 -12.55
C LYS A 58 1.50 -8.16 -11.95
N HIS A 59 0.90 -8.63 -10.86
CA HIS A 59 1.31 -9.80 -10.10
C HIS A 59 0.23 -10.91 -10.09
N CYS A 60 -0.47 -11.10 -11.22
CA CYS A 60 -1.62 -12.01 -11.31
C CYS A 60 -1.29 -13.51 -11.14
N GLY A 61 0.00 -13.88 -11.15
CA GLY A 61 0.46 -15.25 -10.92
C GLY A 61 0.43 -15.68 -9.45
N TYR A 62 0.33 -14.75 -8.50
CA TYR A 62 0.30 -15.06 -7.08
C TYR A 62 -1.14 -15.34 -6.62
N LYS A 63 -1.34 -16.45 -5.91
CA LYS A 63 -2.65 -16.87 -5.41
C LYS A 63 -2.94 -16.39 -3.99
N ASP A 64 -1.90 -16.17 -3.20
CA ASP A 64 -2.03 -15.63 -1.86
C ASP A 64 -1.35 -14.25 -1.78
N ILE A 65 -2.15 -13.20 -1.66
CA ILE A 65 -1.69 -11.81 -1.68
C ILE A 65 -2.18 -11.12 -0.42
N TRP A 66 -1.24 -10.49 0.26
CA TRP A 66 -1.48 -9.76 1.49
C TRP A 66 -1.02 -8.31 1.36
N MET A 67 -1.82 -7.39 1.88
CA MET A 67 -1.43 -6.02 2.18
C MET A 67 -1.03 -5.93 3.66
N VAL A 68 0.09 -5.27 3.94
CA VAL A 68 0.53 -4.97 5.31
C VAL A 68 0.78 -3.48 5.41
N GLY A 69 0.16 -2.81 6.39
CA GLY A 69 0.33 -1.38 6.58
C GLY A 69 -0.32 -0.87 7.86
N ASP A 70 -0.23 0.44 8.09
CA ASP A 70 -0.62 1.09 9.35
C ASP A 70 -1.89 1.94 9.22
N SER A 71 -2.52 1.99 8.04
CA SER A 71 -3.77 2.70 7.83
C SER A 71 -4.95 1.75 7.65
N ILE A 72 -5.98 1.87 8.50
CA ILE A 72 -7.25 1.13 8.32
C ILE A 72 -7.85 1.39 6.94
N LEU A 73 -7.89 2.66 6.49
CA LEU A 73 -8.55 2.98 5.22
C LEU A 73 -7.71 2.55 4.01
N ALA A 74 -6.41 2.88 4.01
CA ALA A 74 -5.55 2.68 2.85
C ALA A 74 -4.91 1.29 2.78
N ASP A 75 -4.70 0.61 3.91
CA ASP A 75 -3.95 -0.65 3.97
C ASP A 75 -4.80 -1.83 4.44
N VAL A 76 -6.06 -1.60 4.87
CA VAL A 76 -6.99 -2.66 5.25
C VAL A 76 -8.26 -2.63 4.39
N ARG A 77 -9.12 -1.62 4.57
CA ARG A 77 -10.42 -1.55 3.89
C ARG A 77 -10.28 -1.44 2.36
N GLY A 78 -9.35 -0.63 1.88
CA GLY A 78 -9.10 -0.48 0.44
C GLY A 78 -8.70 -1.79 -0.25
N PRO A 79 -7.65 -2.49 0.21
CA PRO A 79 -7.26 -3.81 -0.30
C PRO A 79 -8.34 -4.87 -0.13
N GLU A 80 -9.01 -4.94 1.03
CA GLU A 80 -10.08 -5.91 1.29
C GLU A 80 -11.24 -5.76 0.31
N TYR A 81 -11.58 -4.52 -0.06
CA TYR A 81 -12.63 -4.23 -1.05
C TYR A 81 -12.35 -4.84 -2.44
N VAL A 82 -11.07 -5.07 -2.78
CA VAL A 82 -10.67 -5.70 -4.05
C VAL A 82 -10.25 -7.18 -3.87
N GLY A 83 -10.49 -7.76 -2.70
CA GLY A 83 -10.22 -9.18 -2.41
C GLY A 83 -8.80 -9.49 -1.94
N ILE A 84 -8.01 -8.49 -1.53
CA ILE A 84 -6.67 -8.69 -0.95
C ILE A 84 -6.81 -8.83 0.57
N LYS A 85 -6.18 -9.86 1.16
CA LYS A 85 -6.11 -10.00 2.62
C LYS A 85 -5.25 -8.89 3.21
N ALA A 86 -5.59 -8.36 4.37
CA ALA A 86 -4.86 -7.23 4.94
C ALA A 86 -4.53 -7.41 6.43
N VAL A 87 -3.34 -6.95 6.83
CA VAL A 87 -2.89 -6.89 8.22
C VAL A 87 -2.59 -5.44 8.61
N LEU A 88 -3.27 -4.96 9.64
CA LEU A 88 -2.97 -3.67 10.28
C LEU A 88 -1.80 -3.83 11.26
N VAL A 89 -0.68 -3.16 11.02
CA VAL A 89 0.46 -3.18 11.94
C VAL A 89 0.53 -1.90 12.76
N ARG A 90 1.26 -1.94 13.89
CA ARG A 90 1.38 -0.82 14.85
C ARG A 90 0.05 -0.47 15.53
N SER A 91 -0.86 -1.42 15.60
CA SER A 91 -2.12 -1.28 16.33
C SER A 91 -2.09 -2.16 17.58
N ASN A 92 -2.50 -1.58 18.71
CA ASN A 92 -2.61 -2.27 19.99
C ASN A 92 -4.02 -2.80 20.27
N THR A 93 -4.97 -2.55 19.36
CA THR A 93 -6.41 -2.77 19.59
C THR A 93 -7.07 -3.43 18.39
N GLU A 94 -8.09 -4.26 18.66
CA GLU A 94 -9.03 -4.79 17.67
C GLU A 94 -9.87 -3.64 17.09
N GLU A 95 -9.28 -2.81 16.23
CA GLU A 95 -10.01 -1.72 15.55
C GLU A 95 -10.89 -2.27 14.41
N ASN A 96 -11.85 -3.17 14.69
CA ASN A 96 -12.75 -3.76 13.68
C ASN A 96 -12.01 -4.26 12.41
N VAL A 97 -10.78 -4.76 12.56
CA VAL A 97 -9.96 -5.30 11.48
C VAL A 97 -9.74 -6.79 11.73
N ARG A 98 -9.73 -7.58 10.66
CA ARG A 98 -9.66 -9.04 10.77
C ARG A 98 -8.29 -9.54 11.24
N TYR A 99 -7.22 -8.88 10.80
CA TYR A 99 -5.85 -9.20 11.18
C TYR A 99 -5.12 -7.94 11.59
N TYR A 100 -4.47 -7.99 12.75
CA TYR A 100 -3.66 -6.91 13.24
C TYR A 100 -2.46 -7.43 14.02
N SER A 101 -1.43 -6.61 14.12
CA SER A 101 -0.26 -6.89 14.93
C SER A 101 0.31 -5.61 15.53
N LYS A 102 0.92 -5.74 16.70
CA LYS A 102 1.60 -4.63 17.37
C LYS A 102 2.80 -4.13 16.57
N ASP A 103 3.43 -4.99 15.79
CA ASP A 103 4.62 -4.68 15.00
C ASP A 103 4.69 -5.55 13.72
N LEU A 104 5.76 -5.38 12.95
CA LEU A 104 6.00 -6.18 11.75
C LEU A 104 6.41 -7.63 12.05
N LEU A 105 6.93 -7.93 13.25
CA LEU A 105 7.40 -9.27 13.58
C LEU A 105 6.21 -10.21 13.77
N GLY A 106 5.15 -9.76 14.42
CA GLY A 106 3.95 -10.56 14.63
C GLY A 106 3.18 -10.89 13.34
N VAL A 107 3.48 -10.23 12.21
CA VAL A 107 2.91 -10.59 10.90
C VAL A 107 3.28 -12.03 10.49
N LYS A 108 4.44 -12.54 10.93
CA LYS A 108 4.89 -13.90 10.66
C LYS A 108 3.97 -14.98 11.20
N GLU A 109 3.26 -14.70 12.29
CA GLU A 109 2.30 -15.64 12.89
C GLU A 109 0.94 -15.64 12.14
N ILE A 110 0.69 -14.59 11.35
CA ILE A 110 -0.57 -14.36 10.64
C ILE A 110 -0.48 -14.91 9.21
N ILE A 111 0.60 -14.60 8.51
CA ILE A 111 0.85 -15.02 7.13
C ILE A 111 1.66 -16.31 7.16
N LYS A 112 1.04 -17.43 6.77
CA LYS A 112 1.65 -18.77 6.73
C LYS A 112 2.09 -19.16 5.33
#